data_AF-A0AAU3F014-F1
#
_entry.id   AF-A0AAU3F014-F1
#
_cell.length_a   1.000
_cell.length_b   1.000
_cell.length_c   1.000
_cell.angle_alpha   90.00
_cell.angle_beta   90.00
_cell.angle_gamma   90.00
#
_symmetry.space_group_name_H-M   'P 1'
#
loop_
_entity.id
_entity.type
_entity.pdbx_description
1 polymer ?
#
loop_
_entity_poly.entity_id
_entity_poly.type
_entity_poly.pdbx_seq_one_letter_code
_entity_poly.pdbx_strand_id
1 'polypeptide(L)'
;MTVQARPGAPDATTAPGASGVTPGDVTALWASAQVTALDVENFPDYGSAAWLALRATDPRRAAAILTAAEQWRRHTEREAWLDQLLDEDPERWYRIVTADAEAYARRVAPSIARRPTHAEVQARRTKAPAARAVVATPGWPPIAIPGRPGWYRHCGPNGEQIDRPDNQPIGQERAA
;
A
#
# COMPACT_ATOMS: atom_id res chain seq x y z
N MET A 1 24.16 -40.09 32.01
CA MET A 1 24.12 -39.17 30.86
C MET A 1 22.87 -39.51 30.06
N THR A 2 21.79 -38.79 30.30
CA THR A 2 20.45 -39.10 29.77
C THR A 2 20.05 -37.96 28.84
N VAL A 3 19.92 -38.25 27.55
CA VAL A 3 19.51 -37.27 26.52
C VAL A 3 17.98 -37.31 26.44
N GLN A 4 17.33 -36.23 26.85
CA GLN A 4 15.90 -36.02 26.64
C GLN A 4 15.63 -35.71 25.16
N ALA A 5 14.81 -36.52 24.52
CA ALA A 5 14.27 -36.26 23.19
C ALA A 5 13.16 -35.19 23.29
N ARG A 6 13.28 -34.12 22.50
CA ARG A 6 12.21 -33.14 22.25
C ARG A 6 11.09 -33.81 21.44
N PRO A 7 9.81 -33.72 21.85
CA PRO A 7 8.71 -34.06 20.96
C PRO A 7 8.65 -33.03 19.82
N GLY A 8 8.76 -33.54 18.59
CA GLY A 8 8.60 -32.78 17.36
C GLY A 8 7.21 -32.19 17.25
N ALA A 9 7.15 -30.99 16.68
CA ALA A 9 5.93 -30.27 16.37
C ALA A 9 4.99 -31.14 15.50
N PRO A 10 3.67 -31.11 15.73
CA PRO A 10 2.74 -31.78 14.85
C PRO A 10 2.78 -31.15 13.47
N ASP A 11 2.78 -32.03 12.47
CA ASP A 11 2.80 -31.75 11.05
C ASP A 11 1.87 -30.59 10.67
N ALA A 12 2.40 -29.70 9.84
CA ALA A 12 1.63 -28.74 9.08
C ALA A 12 0.63 -29.50 8.20
N THR A 13 -0.54 -29.79 8.77
CA THR A 13 -1.72 -30.16 8.01
C THR A 13 -1.97 -29.02 7.04
N THR A 14 -1.61 -29.28 5.79
CA THR A 14 -1.94 -28.49 4.62
C THR A 14 -3.41 -28.12 4.75
N ALA A 15 -3.70 -26.83 5.00
CA ALA A 15 -5.06 -26.32 4.95
C ALA A 15 -5.63 -26.71 3.58
N PRO A 16 -6.76 -27.45 3.52
CA PRO A 16 -7.41 -27.70 2.24
C PRO A 16 -7.81 -26.34 1.68
N GLY A 17 -7.07 -25.89 0.68
CA GLY A 17 -7.51 -24.80 -0.18
C GLY A 17 -8.90 -25.18 -0.67
N ALA A 18 -9.88 -24.36 -0.32
CA ALA A 18 -11.28 -24.49 -0.70
C ALA A 18 -11.44 -24.36 -2.22
N SER A 19 -10.96 -25.36 -2.94
CA SER A 19 -11.48 -25.72 -4.25
C SER A 19 -12.81 -26.37 -3.96
N GLY A 20 -13.86 -25.54 -3.88
CA GLY A 20 -15.25 -25.94 -3.63
C GLY A 20 -15.82 -26.76 -4.79
N VAL A 21 -15.19 -27.89 -5.09
CA VAL A 21 -15.72 -28.93 -5.97
C VAL A 21 -15.84 -30.16 -5.11
N THR A 22 -16.97 -30.28 -4.43
CA THR A 22 -17.36 -31.50 -3.76
C THR A 22 -17.53 -32.59 -4.83
N PRO A 23 -17.01 -33.81 -4.64
CA PRO A 23 -17.33 -34.94 -5.51
C PRO A 23 -18.86 -35.07 -5.60
N GLY A 24 -19.44 -34.67 -6.74
CA GLY A 24 -20.89 -34.62 -6.94
C GLY A 24 -21.52 -33.25 -7.18
N ASP A 25 -20.77 -32.15 -7.41
CA ASP A 25 -21.39 -30.90 -7.91
C ASP A 25 -21.82 -31.04 -9.38
N VAL A 26 -22.94 -31.74 -9.57
CA VAL A 26 -23.58 -32.00 -10.87
C VAL A 26 -23.94 -30.68 -11.58
N THR A 27 -24.23 -29.63 -10.82
CA THR A 27 -24.57 -28.31 -11.38
C THR A 27 -23.35 -27.62 -11.97
N ALA A 28 -22.21 -27.59 -11.26
CA ALA A 28 -20.97 -27.07 -11.82
C ALA A 28 -20.49 -27.88 -13.03
N LEU A 29 -20.64 -29.21 -12.99
CA LEU A 29 -20.33 -30.08 -14.14
C LEU A 29 -21.22 -29.79 -15.34
N TRP A 30 -22.53 -29.60 -15.12
CA TRP A 30 -23.46 -29.22 -16.17
C TRP A 30 -23.11 -27.86 -16.78
N ALA A 31 -22.84 -26.85 -15.96
CA ALA A 31 -22.47 -25.51 -16.45
C ALA A 31 -21.17 -25.55 -17.28
N SER A 32 -20.17 -26.29 -16.81
CA SER A 32 -18.91 -26.52 -17.54
C SER A 32 -19.14 -27.22 -18.89
N ALA A 33 -19.99 -28.26 -18.91
CA ALA A 33 -20.35 -28.97 -20.13
C ALA A 33 -21.08 -28.07 -21.13
N GLN A 34 -21.98 -27.19 -20.68
CA GLN A 34 -22.67 -26.24 -21.56
C GLN A 34 -21.72 -25.23 -22.19
N VAL A 35 -20.78 -24.67 -21.41
CA VAL A 35 -19.76 -23.76 -21.96
C VAL A 35 -18.85 -24.49 -22.95
N THR A 36 -18.44 -25.72 -22.63
CA THR A 36 -17.61 -26.54 -23.52
C THR A 36 -18.33 -26.86 -24.84
N ALA A 37 -19.64 -27.14 -24.78
CA ALA A 37 -20.45 -27.43 -25.97
C ALA A 37 -20.59 -26.24 -26.94
N LEU A 38 -20.33 -25.01 -26.49
CA LEU A 38 -20.32 -23.82 -27.33
C LEU A 38 -19.03 -23.68 -28.15
N ASP A 39 -18.01 -24.52 -27.90
CA ASP A 39 -16.73 -24.57 -28.62
C ASP A 39 -16.05 -23.20 -28.73
N VAL A 40 -16.00 -22.47 -27.60
CA VAL A 40 -15.35 -21.16 -27.50
C VAL A 40 -14.26 -21.19 -26.42
N GLU A 41 -13.02 -20.97 -26.83
CA GLU A 41 -11.88 -20.97 -25.90
C GLU A 41 -11.79 -19.70 -25.05
N ASN A 42 -12.14 -18.55 -25.64
CA ASN A 42 -12.03 -17.24 -24.99
C ASN A 42 -13.28 -16.41 -25.26
N PHE A 43 -13.84 -15.83 -24.21
CA PHE A 43 -15.00 -14.94 -24.28
C PHE A 43 -14.86 -13.83 -23.24
N PRO A 44 -15.41 -12.64 -23.51
CA PRO A 44 -15.34 -11.51 -22.58
C PRO A 44 -16.28 -11.71 -21.38
N ASP A 45 -15.98 -11.05 -20.27
CA ASP A 45 -16.85 -11.04 -19.09
C ASP A 45 -18.25 -10.50 -19.43
N TYR A 46 -19.28 -11.12 -18.87
CA TYR A 46 -20.66 -10.67 -19.02
C TYR A 46 -20.83 -9.21 -18.61
N GLY A 47 -21.51 -8.42 -19.44
CA GLY A 47 -21.74 -7.00 -19.18
C GLY A 47 -20.55 -6.07 -19.46
N SER A 48 -19.38 -6.61 -19.81
CA SER A 48 -18.23 -5.79 -20.24
C SER A 48 -18.51 -5.10 -21.58
N ALA A 49 -17.74 -4.04 -21.90
CA ALA A 49 -17.84 -3.35 -23.18
C ALA A 49 -17.57 -4.29 -24.38
N ALA A 50 -16.62 -5.22 -24.23
CA ALA A 50 -16.31 -6.24 -25.23
C ALA A 50 -17.48 -7.22 -25.44
N TRP A 51 -18.20 -7.58 -24.37
CA TRP A 51 -19.40 -8.41 -24.45
C TRP A 51 -20.57 -7.68 -25.12
N LEU A 52 -20.76 -6.39 -24.82
CA LEU A 52 -21.80 -5.55 -25.44
C LEU A 52 -21.59 -5.39 -26.94
N ALA A 53 -20.34 -5.39 -27.41
CA ALA A 53 -19.99 -5.32 -28.83
C ALA A 53 -20.27 -6.63 -29.61
N LEU A 54 -20.49 -7.75 -28.91
CA LEU A 54 -20.81 -9.02 -29.56
C LEU A 54 -22.21 -8.98 -30.19
N ARG A 55 -22.36 -9.64 -31.33
CA ARG A 55 -23.66 -9.86 -31.97
C ARG A 55 -24.54 -10.76 -31.09
N ALA A 56 -25.85 -10.61 -31.22
CA ALA A 56 -26.81 -11.41 -30.46
C ALA A 56 -26.67 -12.93 -30.68
N THR A 57 -26.24 -13.34 -31.87
CA THR A 57 -26.06 -14.76 -32.25
C THR A 57 -24.65 -15.29 -31.99
N ASP A 58 -23.74 -14.49 -31.40
CA ASP A 58 -22.37 -14.91 -31.14
C ASP A 58 -22.34 -15.89 -29.95
N PRO A 59 -21.80 -17.13 -30.10
CA PRO A 59 -21.78 -18.13 -29.03
C PRO A 59 -20.97 -17.67 -27.80
N ARG A 60 -19.99 -16.78 -27.98
CA ARG A 60 -19.24 -16.18 -26.86
C ARG A 60 -20.13 -15.41 -25.90
N ARG A 61 -21.25 -14.87 -26.40
CA ARG A 61 -22.24 -14.16 -25.58
C ARG A 61 -22.94 -15.12 -24.62
N ALA A 62 -23.33 -16.31 -25.11
CA ALA A 62 -23.95 -17.36 -24.30
C ALA A 62 -22.96 -17.94 -23.29
N ALA A 63 -21.71 -18.17 -23.68
CA ALA A 63 -20.66 -18.65 -22.77
C ALA A 63 -20.45 -17.68 -21.60
N ALA A 64 -20.33 -16.38 -21.88
CA ALA A 64 -20.21 -15.36 -20.85
C ALA A 64 -21.40 -15.33 -19.87
N ILE A 65 -22.63 -15.48 -20.37
CA ILE A 65 -23.84 -15.53 -19.53
C ILE A 65 -23.81 -16.76 -18.61
N LEU A 66 -23.51 -17.94 -19.15
CA LEU A 66 -23.46 -19.19 -18.38
C LEU A 66 -22.39 -19.11 -17.29
N THR A 67 -21.20 -18.61 -17.64
CA THR A 67 -20.12 -18.41 -16.67
C THR A 67 -20.51 -17.41 -15.59
N ALA A 68 -21.16 -16.30 -15.93
CA ALA A 68 -21.63 -15.32 -14.95
C ALA A 68 -22.71 -15.89 -14.03
N ALA A 69 -23.65 -16.67 -14.57
CA ALA A 69 -24.69 -17.33 -13.80
C ALA A 69 -24.10 -18.34 -12.80
N GLU A 70 -23.11 -19.13 -13.22
CA GLU A 70 -22.41 -20.07 -12.34
C GLU A 70 -21.58 -19.35 -11.27
N GLN A 71 -20.90 -18.25 -11.63
CA GLN A 71 -20.21 -17.42 -10.64
C GLN A 71 -21.18 -16.85 -9.60
N TRP A 72 -22.36 -16.38 -10.03
CA TRP A 72 -23.40 -15.90 -9.13
C TRP A 72 -23.91 -17.00 -8.20
N ARG A 73 -24.19 -18.21 -8.72
CA ARG A 73 -24.59 -19.36 -7.90
C ARG A 73 -23.56 -19.66 -6.81
N ARG A 74 -22.28 -19.75 -7.19
CA ARG A 74 -21.16 -19.99 -6.25
C ARG A 74 -21.01 -18.88 -5.24
N HIS A 75 -21.20 -17.63 -5.66
CA HIS A 75 -21.19 -16.49 -4.77
C HIS A 75 -22.30 -16.62 -3.72
N THR A 76 -23.54 -16.90 -4.12
CA THR A 76 -24.66 -17.11 -3.18
C THR A 76 -24.40 -18.27 -2.22
N GLU A 77 -23.89 -19.40 -2.72
CA GLU A 77 -23.54 -20.55 -1.88
C GLU A 77 -22.44 -20.21 -0.87
N ARG A 78 -21.42 -19.45 -1.31
CA ARG A 78 -20.35 -18.98 -0.44
C ARG A 78 -20.87 -18.02 0.65
N GLU A 79 -21.73 -17.08 0.30
CA GLU A 79 -22.31 -16.14 1.27
C GLU A 79 -23.16 -16.89 2.31
N ALA A 80 -24.01 -17.82 1.88
CA ALA A 80 -24.80 -18.65 2.79
C ALA A 80 -23.92 -19.48 3.74
N TRP A 81 -22.81 -20.03 3.23
CA TRP A 81 -21.83 -20.73 4.04
C TRP A 81 -21.11 -19.79 5.02
N LEU A 82 -20.78 -18.55 4.62
CA LEU A 82 -20.18 -17.56 5.52
C LEU A 82 -21.15 -17.13 6.63
N ASP A 83 -22.43 -16.94 6.30
CA ASP A 83 -23.47 -16.64 7.30
C ASP A 83 -23.60 -17.77 8.32
N GLN A 84 -23.70 -19.02 7.85
CA GLN A 84 -23.71 -20.19 8.73
C GLN A 84 -22.44 -20.27 9.59
N LEU A 85 -21.28 -20.02 8.99
CA LEU A 85 -20.00 -20.09 9.69
C LEU A 85 -19.88 -18.99 10.76
N LEU A 86 -20.45 -17.81 10.54
CA LEU A 86 -20.49 -16.75 11.53
C LEU A 86 -21.24 -17.18 12.80
N ASP A 87 -22.33 -17.93 12.64
CA ASP A 87 -23.12 -18.44 13.76
C ASP A 87 -22.44 -19.64 14.47
N GLU A 88 -21.85 -20.56 13.71
CA GLU A 88 -21.28 -21.81 14.23
C GLU A 88 -19.85 -21.65 14.80
N ASP A 89 -18.99 -20.88 14.12
CA ASP A 89 -17.58 -20.68 14.47
C ASP A 89 -17.12 -19.26 14.08
N PRO A 90 -17.45 -18.24 14.89
CA PRO A 90 -17.10 -16.85 14.63
C PRO A 90 -15.60 -16.60 14.47
N GLU A 91 -14.75 -17.38 15.17
CA GLU A 91 -13.30 -17.25 15.07
C GLU A 91 -12.78 -17.73 13.71
N ARG A 92 -13.30 -18.86 13.22
CA ARG A 92 -12.98 -19.35 11.89
C ARG A 92 -13.54 -18.44 10.81
N TRP A 93 -14.75 -17.93 10.98
CA TRP A 93 -15.30 -16.90 10.10
C TRP A 93 -14.33 -15.73 9.99
N TYR A 94 -13.91 -15.14 11.13
CA TYR A 94 -13.00 -14.00 11.18
C TYR A 94 -11.71 -14.28 10.41
N ARG A 95 -11.04 -15.40 10.71
CA ARG A 95 -9.81 -15.80 10.00
C ARG A 95 -9.99 -15.89 8.49
N ILE A 96 -11.15 -16.34 8.01
CA ILE A 96 -11.41 -16.50 6.57
C ILE A 96 -11.69 -15.15 5.92
N VAL A 97 -12.51 -14.29 6.52
CA VAL A 97 -12.80 -12.97 5.94
C VAL A 97 -11.63 -11.98 6.05
N THR A 98 -10.75 -12.12 7.05
CA THR A 98 -9.57 -11.25 7.20
C THR A 98 -8.32 -11.76 6.51
N ALA A 99 -8.30 -12.99 5.99
CA ALA A 99 -7.10 -13.64 5.46
C ALA A 99 -6.31 -12.77 4.45
N ASP A 100 -7.01 -12.15 3.49
CA ASP A 100 -6.39 -11.30 2.46
C ASP A 100 -5.88 -9.98 3.05
N ALA A 101 -6.63 -9.38 3.98
CA ALA A 101 -6.21 -8.18 4.70
C ALA A 101 -4.98 -8.45 5.57
N GLU A 102 -4.91 -9.61 6.21
CA GLU A 102 -3.76 -10.06 7.00
C GLU A 102 -2.55 -10.38 6.11
N ALA A 103 -2.76 -11.00 4.94
CA ALA A 103 -1.69 -11.20 3.96
C ALA A 103 -1.13 -9.86 3.46
N TYR A 104 -2.02 -8.91 3.16
CA TYR A 104 -1.65 -7.54 2.80
C TYR A 104 -0.88 -6.85 3.94
N ALA A 105 -1.39 -6.90 5.16
CA ALA A 105 -0.76 -6.32 6.33
C ALA A 105 0.63 -6.90 6.56
N ARG A 106 0.80 -8.23 6.49
CA ARG A 106 2.12 -8.89 6.59
C ARG A 106 3.11 -8.39 5.54
N ARG A 107 2.66 -8.14 4.32
CA ARG A 107 3.49 -7.59 3.24
C ARG A 107 3.94 -6.16 3.53
N VAL A 108 3.06 -5.32 4.08
CA VAL A 108 3.32 -3.89 4.27
C VAL A 108 3.96 -3.57 5.62
N ALA A 109 3.70 -4.37 6.66
CA ALA A 109 4.12 -4.12 8.04
C ALA A 109 5.64 -3.87 8.18
N PRO A 110 6.56 -4.63 7.55
CA PRO A 110 7.99 -4.36 7.66
C PRO A 110 8.38 -2.98 7.14
N SER A 111 7.71 -2.49 6.09
CA SER A 111 7.97 -1.17 5.51
C SER A 111 7.52 -0.04 6.44
N ILE A 112 6.41 -0.23 7.15
CA ILE A 112 5.87 0.74 8.11
C ILE A 112 6.70 0.73 9.38
N ALA A 113 7.05 -0.46 9.90
CA ALA A 113 7.83 -0.62 11.13
C ALA A 113 9.22 0.02 11.06
N ARG A 114 9.80 0.16 9.86
CA ARG A 114 11.09 0.84 9.63
C ARG A 114 10.97 2.36 9.56
N ARG A 115 9.76 2.91 9.44
CA ARG A 115 9.58 4.36 9.38
C ARG A 115 9.78 4.94 10.78
N PRO A 116 10.55 6.03 10.90
CA PRO A 116 10.73 6.66 12.19
C PRO A 116 9.39 7.18 12.70
N THR A 117 9.16 7.02 14.00
CA THR A 117 7.96 7.56 14.64
C THR A 117 8.01 9.09 14.63
N HIS A 118 6.85 9.74 14.81
CA HIS A 118 6.81 11.20 14.91
C HIS A 118 7.72 11.72 16.03
N ALA A 119 7.77 11.04 17.18
CA ALA A 119 8.64 11.40 18.29
C ALA A 119 10.13 11.33 17.91
N GLU A 120 10.55 10.30 17.17
CA GLU A 120 11.93 10.16 16.69
C GLU A 120 12.30 11.24 15.67
N VAL A 121 11.38 11.57 14.76
CA VAL A 121 11.57 12.68 13.81
C VAL A 121 11.73 14.01 14.55
N GLN A 122 10.91 14.26 15.57
CA GLN A 122 11.03 15.47 16.40
C GLN A 122 12.35 15.50 17.17
N ALA A 123 12.76 14.40 17.81
CA ALA A 123 14.03 14.32 18.52
C ALA A 123 15.23 14.59 17.60
N ARG A 124 15.19 14.13 16.34
CA ARG A 124 16.22 14.45 15.33
C ARG A 124 16.26 15.93 14.98
N ARG A 125 15.10 16.60 14.91
CA ARG A 125 15.02 18.05 14.67
C ARG A 125 15.58 18.85 15.86
N THR A 126 15.27 18.45 17.09
CA THR A 126 15.79 19.13 18.29
C THR A 126 17.30 18.96 18.44
N LYS A 127 17.87 17.84 17.99
CA LYS A 127 19.32 17.58 17.96
C LYS A 127 20.05 18.17 16.75
N ALA A 128 19.34 18.85 15.84
CA ALA A 128 19.99 19.44 14.68
C ALA A 128 21.13 20.38 15.14
N PRO A 129 22.33 20.28 14.53
CA PRO A 129 23.45 21.10 14.94
C PRO A 129 23.06 22.57 14.86
N ALA A 130 23.51 23.36 15.84
CA ALA A 130 23.32 24.80 15.84
C ALA A 130 23.71 25.35 14.46
N ALA A 131 22.87 26.22 13.90
CA ALA A 131 23.12 26.82 12.60
C ALA A 131 24.56 27.35 12.58
N ARG A 132 25.35 26.89 11.59
CA ARG A 132 26.77 27.27 11.50
C ARG A 132 26.86 28.79 11.45
N ALA A 133 27.72 29.36 12.30
CA ALA A 133 27.93 30.79 12.29
C ALA A 133 28.34 31.23 10.89
N VAL A 134 27.55 32.14 10.31
CA VAL A 134 27.85 32.74 9.01
C VAL A 134 28.93 33.79 9.20
N VAL A 135 29.92 33.81 8.31
CA VAL A 135 31.00 34.80 8.29
C VAL A 135 30.94 35.51 6.94
N ALA A 136 30.79 36.84 6.97
CA ALA A 136 30.88 37.66 5.78
C ALA A 136 32.35 37.76 5.34
N THR A 137 32.59 37.51 4.06
CA THR A 137 33.93 37.59 3.47
C THR A 137 34.12 38.97 2.83
N PRO A 138 35.32 39.58 2.88
CA PRO A 138 35.57 40.85 2.22
C PRO A 138 35.18 40.82 0.73
N GLY A 139 34.50 41.86 0.25
CA GLY A 139 34.07 41.99 -1.15
C GLY A 139 32.81 41.19 -1.52
N TRP A 140 32.22 40.44 -0.58
CA TRP A 140 30.96 39.74 -0.80
C TRP A 140 29.76 40.60 -0.39
N PRO A 141 28.58 40.39 -1.01
CA PRO A 141 27.35 41.01 -0.55
C PRO A 141 27.01 40.55 0.88
N PRO A 142 26.24 41.35 1.63
CA PRO A 142 25.87 41.01 3.00
C PRO A 142 25.09 39.69 3.06
N ILE A 143 25.36 38.88 4.09
CA ILE A 143 24.80 37.52 4.19
C ILE A 143 23.67 37.51 5.22
N ALA A 144 22.48 37.07 4.83
CA ALA A 144 21.35 36.93 5.75
C ALA A 144 21.68 35.97 6.90
N ILE A 145 21.33 36.35 8.13
CA ILE A 145 21.64 35.57 9.33
C ILE A 145 20.52 34.55 9.59
N PRO A 146 20.81 33.23 9.55
CA PRO A 146 19.83 32.21 9.87
C PRO A 146 19.28 32.39 11.29
N GLY A 147 17.95 32.39 11.44
CA GLY A 147 17.27 32.60 12.73
C GLY A 147 17.06 34.06 13.13
N ARG A 148 17.53 35.03 12.33
CA ARG A 148 17.27 36.47 12.52
C ARG A 148 16.78 37.10 11.20
N PRO A 149 15.50 36.90 10.81
CA PRO A 149 14.98 37.47 9.59
C PRO A 149 15.10 39.01 9.60
N GLY A 150 15.53 39.58 8.48
CA GLY A 150 15.80 41.02 8.34
C GLY A 150 17.20 41.46 8.79
N TRP A 151 18.01 40.58 9.37
CA TRP A 151 19.39 40.86 9.75
C TRP A 151 20.40 40.26 8.78
N TYR A 152 21.41 41.05 8.44
CA TYR A 152 22.48 40.69 7.53
C TYR A 152 23.82 40.91 8.21
N ARG A 153 24.76 40.01 7.92
CA ARG A 153 26.16 40.12 8.35
C ARG A 153 26.98 40.72 7.21
N HIS A 154 27.66 41.81 7.52
CA HIS A 154 28.52 42.57 6.64
C HIS A 154 29.98 42.33 7.02
N CYS A 155 30.87 42.46 6.04
CA CYS A 155 32.30 42.54 6.29
C CYS A 155 32.71 44.02 6.22
N GLY A 156 33.18 44.57 7.34
CA GLY A 156 33.64 45.94 7.42
C GLY A 156 34.99 46.17 6.72
N PRO A 157 35.39 47.43 6.54
CA PRO A 157 36.61 47.80 5.81
C PRO A 157 37.90 47.23 6.39
N ASN A 158 37.94 46.89 7.69
CA ASN A 158 39.10 46.25 8.33
C ASN A 158 38.89 44.74 8.56
N GLY A 159 37.89 44.13 7.91
CA GLY A 159 37.57 42.72 8.02
C GLY A 159 36.64 42.36 9.20
N GLU A 160 36.17 43.34 9.96
CA GLU A 160 35.24 43.11 11.07
C GLU A 160 33.89 42.54 10.60
N GLN A 161 33.22 41.78 11.47
CA GLN A 161 31.90 41.21 11.21
C GLN A 161 30.83 42.10 11.85
N ILE A 162 29.99 42.74 11.03
CA ILE A 162 28.99 43.71 11.50
C ILE A 162 27.59 43.22 11.16
N ASP A 163 26.72 43.10 12.16
CA ASP A 163 25.32 42.75 11.96
C ASP A 163 24.47 44.01 11.81
N ARG A 164 23.75 44.14 10.70
CA ARG A 164 22.85 45.28 10.44
C ARG A 164 21.46 44.80 9.97
N PRO A 165 20.38 45.55 10.25
CA PRO A 165 19.03 45.23 9.79
C PRO A 165 18.78 45.61 8.31
N ASP A 166 19.83 45.79 7.52
CA ASP A 166 19.76 46.19 6.11
C ASP A 166 20.76 45.37 5.28
N ASN A 167 20.45 45.21 3.99
CA ASN A 167 21.24 44.43 3.03
C ASN A 167 22.16 45.32 2.17
N GLN A 168 22.50 46.54 2.62
CA GLN A 168 23.28 47.47 1.81
C GLN A 168 24.78 47.31 2.09
N PRO A 169 25.63 47.13 1.06
CA PRO A 169 27.06 46.95 1.27
C PRO A 169 27.67 48.17 1.99
N ILE A 170 28.59 47.91 2.93
CA ILE A 170 29.30 48.96 3.65
C ILE A 170 30.15 49.76 2.65
N GLY A 171 29.87 51.05 2.52
CA GLY A 171 30.55 51.96 1.59
C GLY A 171 29.68 52.49 0.44
N GLN A 172 28.44 52.02 0.28
CA GLN A 172 27.45 52.69 -0.57
C GLN A 172 26.54 53.56 0.29
N GLU A 173 27.00 54.78 0.60
CA GLU A 173 26.08 55.84 1.03
C GLU A 173 25.03 56.05 -0.06
N ARG A 174 23.75 56.10 0.34
CA ARG A 174 22.62 56.41 -0.54
C ARG A 174 22.90 57.72 -1.26
N ALA A 175 23.32 57.65 -2.52
CA ALA A 175 23.14 58.76 -3.45
C ALA A 175 21.62 58.92 -3.62
N ALA A 176 21.12 60.06 -3.16
CA ALA A 176 19.74 60.49 -3.29
C ALA A 176 19.35 60.72 -4.75
#